data_AF-A0A536BM10-F1
#
_entry.id   AF-A0A536BM10-F1
#
_cell.length_a   1.000
_cell.length_b   1.000
_cell.length_c   1.000
_cell.angle_alpha   90.00
_cell.angle_beta   90.00
_cell.angle_gamma   90.00
#
_symmetry.space_group_name_H-M   'P 1'
#
loop_
_entity.id
_entity.type
_entity.pdbx_description
1 polymer ?
#
loop_
_entity_poly.entity_id
_entity_poly.type
_entity_poly.pdbx_seq_one_letter_code
_entity_poly.pdbx_strand_id
1 'polypeptide(L)'
;MANTQSAKKRVRASVRKRDRNRSTRSAVKTLVSRARRPALPDGASLTSDDVRRAISALDKAAEKGVLHANNASRRKARLMSALAKLAPAAGKPVATTGSGKATAASAAKKPSAKPAKAKA
;
A
#
# COMPACT_ATOMS: atom_id res chain seq x y z
N MET A 1 -8.43 0.63 -32.40
CA MET A 1 -9.55 1.60 -32.45
C MET A 1 -10.70 1.10 -31.57
N ALA A 2 -11.50 2.00 -31.00
CA ALA A 2 -12.69 1.63 -30.24
C ALA A 2 -13.91 1.61 -31.17
N ASN A 3 -14.28 0.44 -31.66
CA ASN A 3 -15.23 0.31 -32.77
C ASN A 3 -16.69 0.35 -32.31
N THR A 4 -16.98 -0.05 -31.07
CA THR A 4 -18.33 -0.01 -30.49
C THR A 4 -18.57 1.26 -29.67
N GLN A 5 -19.83 1.69 -29.55
CA GLN A 5 -20.18 2.88 -28.76
C GLN A 5 -19.80 2.74 -27.27
N SER A 6 -19.94 1.53 -26.72
CA SER A 6 -19.51 1.20 -25.37
C SER A 6 -17.98 1.34 -25.22
N ALA A 7 -17.20 0.88 -26.20
CA ALA A 7 -15.75 1.04 -26.20
C ALA A 7 -15.33 2.52 -26.27
N LYS A 8 -15.95 3.33 -27.14
CA LYS A 8 -15.71 4.78 -27.22
C LYS A 8 -15.98 5.49 -25.89
N LYS A 9 -17.04 5.09 -25.16
CA LYS A 9 -17.33 5.57 -23.80
C LYS A 9 -16.24 5.16 -22.80
N ARG A 10 -15.76 3.91 -22.85
CA ARG A 10 -14.70 3.41 -21.95
C ARG A 10 -13.38 4.14 -22.16
N VAL A 11 -13.01 4.47 -23.41
CA VAL A 11 -11.81 5.29 -23.71
C VAL A 11 -11.93 6.68 -23.07
N ARG A 12 -13.06 7.37 -23.25
CA ARG A 12 -13.28 8.69 -22.62
C ARG A 12 -13.24 8.64 -21.09
N ALA A 13 -13.74 7.56 -20.49
CA ALA A 13 -13.67 7.36 -19.04
C ALA A 13 -12.25 7.01 -18.57
N SER A 14 -11.50 6.23 -19.33
CA SER A 14 -10.14 5.80 -18.95
C SER A 14 -9.15 6.96 -19.01
N VAL A 15 -9.26 7.86 -19.99
CA VAL A 15 -8.44 9.09 -20.07
C VAL A 15 -8.66 9.94 -18.81
N ARG A 16 -9.91 10.27 -18.49
CA ARG A 16 -10.24 11.07 -17.29
C ARG A 16 -9.76 10.43 -15.98
N LYS A 17 -9.81 9.10 -15.87
CA LYS A 17 -9.26 8.37 -14.71
C LYS A 17 -7.73 8.39 -14.70
N ARG A 18 -7.09 8.25 -15.86
CA ARG A 18 -5.63 8.27 -16.01
C ARG A 18 -5.07 9.60 -15.54
N ASP A 19 -5.65 10.72 -15.92
CA ASP A 19 -5.13 12.05 -15.58
C ASP A 19 -5.17 12.30 -14.06
N ARG A 20 -6.29 11.98 -13.41
CA ARG A 20 -6.45 12.04 -11.94
C ARG A 20 -5.50 11.09 -11.21
N ASN A 21 -5.32 9.88 -11.72
CA ASN A 21 -4.41 8.90 -11.11
C ASN A 21 -2.95 9.30 -11.32
N ARG A 22 -2.61 9.95 -12.44
CA ARG A 22 -1.25 10.41 -12.75
C ARG A 22 -0.79 11.45 -11.75
N SER A 23 -1.60 12.48 -11.47
CA SER A 23 -1.26 13.51 -10.49
C SER A 23 -1.07 12.90 -9.10
N THR A 24 -2.03 12.10 -8.63
CA THR A 24 -1.96 11.42 -7.33
C THR A 24 -0.74 10.51 -7.20
N ARG A 25 -0.46 9.69 -8.22
CA ARG A 25 0.72 8.80 -8.23
C ARG A 25 2.03 9.58 -8.21
N SER A 26 2.11 10.69 -8.95
CA SER A 26 3.29 11.54 -8.98
C SER A 26 3.55 12.19 -7.63
N ALA A 27 2.51 12.75 -6.98
CA ALA A 27 2.62 13.33 -5.65
C ALA A 27 3.10 12.31 -4.61
N VAL A 28 2.49 11.11 -4.58
CA VAL A 28 2.92 10.02 -3.68
C VAL A 28 4.36 9.60 -3.96
N LYS A 29 4.76 9.48 -5.24
CA LYS A 29 6.15 9.13 -5.61
C LYS A 29 7.13 10.19 -5.10
N THR A 30 6.81 11.47 -5.23
CA THR A 30 7.66 12.56 -4.76
C THR A 30 7.80 12.54 -3.24
N LEU A 31 6.71 12.37 -2.50
CA LEU A 31 6.74 12.29 -1.03
C LEU A 31 7.55 11.07 -0.55
N VAL A 32 7.34 9.90 -1.16
CA VAL A 32 8.12 8.70 -0.84
C VAL A 32 9.59 8.86 -1.21
N SER A 33 9.91 9.56 -2.32
CA SER A 33 11.29 9.84 -2.69
C SER A 33 11.96 10.81 -1.74
N ARG A 34 11.25 11.86 -1.27
CA ARG A 34 11.75 12.81 -0.26
C ARG A 34 12.04 12.09 1.05
N ALA A 35 11.07 11.30 1.51
CA ALA A 35 11.20 10.47 2.71
C ALA A 35 12.24 9.34 2.59
N ARG A 36 12.85 9.10 1.43
CA ARG A 36 13.93 8.12 1.25
C ARG A 36 15.30 8.73 1.06
N ARG A 37 15.38 10.02 0.73
CA ARG A 37 16.68 10.66 0.52
C ARG A 37 17.40 10.67 1.88
N PRO A 38 18.64 10.15 1.97
CA PRO A 38 19.43 10.32 3.17
C PRO A 38 19.61 11.82 3.38
N ALA A 39 19.27 12.30 4.57
CA ALA A 39 19.63 13.64 4.97
C ALA A 39 21.17 13.75 4.93
N LEU A 40 21.67 14.83 4.35
CA LEU A 40 23.10 15.16 4.33
C LEU A 40 23.66 15.23 5.78
N PRO A 41 24.99 15.10 5.95
CA PRO A 41 25.61 14.64 7.20
C PRO A 41 25.31 15.49 8.45
N ASP A 42 24.89 16.75 8.32
CA ASP A 42 24.68 17.65 9.47
C ASP A 42 23.21 17.74 9.95
N GLY A 43 22.32 16.84 9.49
CA GLY A 43 20.92 16.85 9.92
C GLY A 43 20.35 15.45 10.02
N ALA A 44 20.58 14.79 11.16
CA ALA A 44 20.32 13.38 11.48
C ALA A 44 18.84 12.88 11.42
N SER A 45 17.99 13.40 10.55
CA SER A 45 16.66 12.85 10.40
C SER A 45 16.22 12.90 8.95
N LEU A 46 15.91 11.73 8.37
CA LEU A 46 14.67 11.63 7.61
C LEU A 46 13.62 12.30 8.49
N THR A 47 13.26 13.55 8.19
CA THR A 47 12.36 14.37 9.01
C THR A 47 11.18 13.48 9.35
N SER A 48 10.99 13.16 10.63
CA SER A 48 9.93 12.24 11.07
C SER A 48 8.58 12.65 10.47
N ASP A 49 8.41 13.95 10.25
CA ASP A 49 7.31 14.59 9.55
C ASP A 49 7.19 14.26 8.05
N ASP A 50 8.29 14.14 7.30
CA ASP A 50 8.25 13.73 5.89
C ASP A 50 7.81 12.27 5.75
N VAL A 51 8.24 11.41 6.67
CA VAL A 51 7.80 10.02 6.71
C VAL A 51 6.30 9.95 7.09
N ARG A 52 5.86 10.71 8.09
CA ARG A 52 4.44 10.83 8.45
C ARG A 52 3.58 11.32 7.27
N ARG A 53 4.04 12.35 6.56
CA ARG A 53 3.38 12.89 5.36
C ARG A 53 3.32 11.84 4.23
N ALA A 54 4.40 11.11 4.01
CA ALA A 54 4.44 10.04 3.01
C ALA A 54 3.49 8.90 3.35
N ILE A 55 3.37 8.52 4.63
CA ILE A 55 2.43 7.48 5.08
C ILE A 55 0.99 7.93 4.90
N SER A 56 0.64 9.14 5.34
CA SER A 56 -0.72 9.69 5.15
C SER A 56 -1.11 9.74 3.67
N ALA A 57 -0.18 10.14 2.79
CA ALA A 57 -0.42 10.17 1.36
C ALA A 57 -0.58 8.76 0.73
N LEU A 58 0.16 7.76 1.22
CA LEU A 58 0.01 6.37 0.79
C LEU A 58 -1.35 5.79 1.16
N ASP A 59 -1.79 6.03 2.40
CA ASP A 59 -3.04 5.50 2.93
C ASP A 59 -4.24 6.16 2.19
N LYS A 60 -4.21 7.49 2.00
CA LYS A 60 -5.21 8.21 1.17
C LYS A 60 -5.24 7.75 -0.30
N ALA A 61 -4.10 7.37 -0.86
CA ALA A 61 -4.04 6.85 -2.23
C ALA A 61 -4.57 5.42 -2.35
N ALA A 62 -4.50 4.64 -1.27
CA ALA A 62 -5.10 3.32 -1.18
C ALA A 62 -6.63 3.40 -1.04
N GLU A 63 -7.14 4.28 -0.18
CA GLU A 63 -8.58 4.54 -0.03
C GLU A 63 -9.23 4.97 -1.35
N LYS A 64 -8.56 5.84 -2.13
CA LYS A 64 -9.02 6.27 -3.45
C LYS A 64 -8.89 5.20 -4.55
N GLY A 65 -8.35 4.02 -4.24
CA GLY A 65 -8.13 2.94 -5.20
C GLY A 65 -7.07 3.24 -6.28
N VAL A 66 -6.23 4.25 -6.08
CA VAL A 66 -5.17 4.63 -7.03
C VAL A 66 -3.97 3.67 -6.90
N LEU A 67 -3.71 3.23 -5.66
CA LEU A 67 -2.76 2.19 -5.28
C LEU A 67 -3.52 1.04 -4.62
N HIS A 68 -3.07 -0.19 -4.85
CA HIS A 68 -3.62 -1.33 -4.13
C HIS A 68 -3.14 -1.34 -2.67
N ALA A 69 -3.97 -1.82 -1.74
CA ALA A 69 -3.68 -1.85 -0.31
C ALA A 69 -2.31 -2.50 0.00
N ASN A 70 -2.03 -3.66 -0.60
CA ASN A 70 -0.75 -4.33 -0.40
C ASN A 70 0.45 -3.51 -0.93
N ASN A 71 0.27 -2.69 -1.97
CA ASN A 71 1.33 -1.82 -2.47
C ASN A 71 1.61 -0.68 -1.47
N ALA A 72 0.56 -0.09 -0.90
CA ALA A 72 0.69 0.92 0.15
C ALA A 72 1.37 0.32 1.40
N SER A 73 0.91 -0.84 1.88
CA SER A 73 1.50 -1.53 3.04
C SER A 73 2.98 -1.86 2.83
N ARG A 74 3.36 -2.37 1.65
CA ARG A 74 4.79 -2.64 1.32
C ARG A 74 5.63 -1.37 1.35
N ARG A 75 5.12 -0.25 0.84
CA ARG A 75 5.85 1.03 0.84
C ARG A 75 5.99 1.59 2.25
N LYS A 76 4.93 1.52 3.07
CA LYS A 76 4.93 1.90 4.48
C LYS A 76 5.95 1.10 5.29
N ALA A 77 5.94 -0.23 5.15
CA ALA A 77 6.91 -1.10 5.83
C ALA A 77 8.37 -0.79 5.47
N ARG A 78 8.65 -0.51 4.18
CA ARG A 78 10.00 -0.13 3.74
C ARG A 78 10.46 1.21 4.31
N LEU A 79 9.58 2.20 4.42
CA LEU A 79 9.91 3.49 5.02
C LEU A 79 10.21 3.34 6.52
N MET A 80 9.39 2.59 7.24
CA MET A 80 9.60 2.34 8.67
C MET A 80 10.87 1.53 8.94
N SER A 81 11.16 0.52 8.12
CA SER A 81 12.41 -0.24 8.24
C SER A 81 13.64 0.61 7.97
N ALA A 82 13.56 1.56 7.03
CA ALA A 82 14.65 2.50 6.77
C ALA A 82 14.89 3.45 7.96
N LEU A 83 13.82 3.97 8.56
CA LEU A 83 13.91 4.78 9.79
C LEU A 83 14.53 3.99 10.96
N ALA A 84 14.06 2.77 11.20
CA ALA A 84 14.56 1.93 12.28
C ALA A 84 16.04 1.56 12.13
N LYS A 85 16.56 1.50 10.91
CA LYS A 85 17.99 1.28 10.64
C LYS A 85 18.83 2.53 10.86
N LEU A 86 18.27 3.71 10.61
CA LEU A 86 18.97 4.99 10.73
C LEU A 86 18.94 5.53 12.17
N ALA A 87 17.90 5.19 12.95
CA ALA A 87 17.84 5.48 14.37
C ALA A 87 18.62 4.41 15.15
N PRO A 88 19.80 4.70 15.71
CA PRO A 88 20.47 3.76 16.61
C PRO A 88 19.66 3.65 17.89
N ALA A 89 18.99 2.50 18.06
CA ALA A 89 18.49 1.95 19.33
C ALA A 89 18.13 2.96 20.44
N ALA A 90 17.10 3.79 20.23
CA ALA A 90 16.47 4.54 21.31
C ALA A 90 15.07 3.96 21.60
N GLY A 91 14.96 3.21 22.70
CA GLY A 91 13.72 2.85 23.40
C GLY A 91 12.69 2.03 22.62
N LYS A 92 12.58 0.73 22.92
CA LYS A 92 11.43 -0.09 22.51
C LYS A 92 10.13 0.56 23.01
N PRO A 93 9.18 0.98 22.16
CA PRO A 93 7.85 1.32 22.64
C PRO A 93 7.15 0.02 23.05
N VAL A 94 6.73 -0.01 24.32
CA VAL A 94 5.94 -1.05 24.97
C VAL A 94 4.81 -1.53 24.05
N ALA A 95 4.78 -2.83 23.82
CA ALA A 95 3.65 -3.49 23.18
C ALA A 95 2.43 -3.37 24.11
N THR A 96 1.56 -2.40 23.85
CA THR A 96 0.19 -2.43 24.36
C THR A 96 -0.61 -3.40 23.51
N THR A 97 -0.78 -4.58 24.09
CA THR A 97 -1.74 -5.62 23.75
C THR A 97 -3.14 -5.01 23.62
N GLY A 98 -3.62 -4.86 22.39
CA GLY A 98 -5.02 -4.54 22.08
C GLY A 98 -5.72 -5.80 21.60
N SER A 99 -6.31 -6.52 22.54
CA SER A 99 -7.23 -7.63 22.34
C SER A 99 -8.34 -7.30 21.34
N GLY A 100 -8.45 -8.10 20.29
CA GLY A 100 -9.53 -8.07 19.31
C GLY A 100 -9.70 -9.43 18.62
N LYS A 101 -9.72 -10.50 19.42
CA LYS A 101 -10.13 -11.83 18.98
C LYS A 101 -11.64 -11.80 18.73
N ALA A 102 -12.04 -11.64 17.48
CA ALA A 102 -13.37 -12.06 17.02
C ALA A 102 -13.24 -13.46 16.40
N THR A 103 -13.35 -14.48 17.25
CA THR A 103 -13.60 -15.86 16.81
C THR A 103 -15.10 -16.09 16.74
N ALA A 104 -15.64 -16.23 15.54
CA ALA A 104 -16.90 -16.93 15.20
C ALA A 104 -16.76 -17.31 13.70
N ALA A 105 -16.98 -18.52 13.22
CA ALA A 105 -17.76 -19.64 13.73
C ALA A 105 -17.13 -20.98 13.31
N SER A 106 -17.32 -21.99 14.16
CA SER A 106 -17.16 -23.40 13.85
C SER A 106 -18.32 -23.87 12.96
N ALA A 107 -18.04 -24.49 11.82
CA ALA A 107 -18.96 -25.45 11.20
C ALA A 107 -18.21 -26.42 10.25
N ALA A 108 -18.39 -27.71 10.56
CA ALA A 108 -18.28 -28.89 9.70
C ALA A 108 -16.89 -29.36 9.21
N LYS A 109 -16.37 -30.35 9.95
CA LYS A 109 -15.38 -31.34 9.50
C LYS A 109 -16.10 -32.49 8.77
N LYS A 110 -15.81 -32.71 7.48
CA LYS A 110 -15.61 -34.06 6.92
C LYS A 110 -14.84 -33.99 5.58
N PRO A 111 -13.79 -34.81 5.38
CA PRO A 111 -12.96 -34.79 4.18
C PRO A 111 -13.44 -35.82 3.15
N SER A 112 -13.45 -35.47 1.87
CA SER A 112 -13.49 -36.47 0.79
C SER A 112 -12.72 -35.97 -0.43
N ALA A 113 -11.51 -36.50 -0.56
CA ALA A 113 -10.75 -36.52 -1.81
C ALA A 113 -11.33 -37.60 -2.73
N LYS A 114 -11.50 -37.31 -4.04
CA LYS A 114 -11.17 -38.16 -5.21
C LYS A 114 -11.73 -37.57 -6.54
N PRO A 115 -11.22 -37.95 -7.73
CA PRO A 115 -9.97 -37.48 -8.33
C PRO A 115 -10.21 -36.92 -9.76
N ALA A 116 -9.11 -36.53 -10.41
CA ALA A 116 -9.05 -36.13 -11.82
C ALA A 116 -9.85 -37.05 -12.76
N LYS A 117 -10.69 -36.45 -13.62
CA LYS A 117 -11.26 -37.14 -14.79
C LYS A 117 -10.25 -37.06 -15.94
N ALA A 118 -9.72 -38.22 -16.31
CA ALA A 118 -9.05 -38.45 -17.58
C ALA A 118 -10.07 -38.32 -18.73
N LYS A 119 -9.60 -37.76 -19.85
CA LYS A 119 -10.27 -37.81 -21.15
C LYS A 119 -10.30 -39.26 -21.64
N ALA A 120 -11.47 -39.70 -22.09
CA ALA A 120 -11.68 -40.65 -23.18
C ALA A 120 -12.79 -40.06 -24.04
#